data_AF-A0A0D6M6V5-F1
#
_entry.id   AF-A0A0D6M6V5-F1
#
_cell.length_a   1.000
_cell.length_b   1.000
_cell.length_c   1.000
_cell.angle_alpha   90.00
_cell.angle_beta   90.00
_cell.angle_gamma   90.00
#
_symmetry.space_group_name_H-M   'P 1'
#
loop_
_entity.id
_entity.type
_entity.pdbx_description
1 polymer ?
#
loop_
_entity_poly.entity_id
_entity_poly.type
_entity_poly.pdbx_seq_one_letter_code
_entity_poly.pdbx_strand_id
1 'polypeptide(L)'
;MSEKRPDIQGIRGWAIILVLLFHFYPEYFPNGYLGVDMFFVISGFLVAMILRRNDELDVRSIRMFYYRRVKRIFPPYYLVIICSLTALFLLFPLSYRSTNLDSSRGAITLTSNIKTVMDDTQKYEKMLEKAEDLFVHMWSLCLEMQWYLLAPILFLIQRCAGAFEKTFFAGELLKFR
;
A
#
# COMPACT_ATOMS: atom_id res chain seq x y z
N MET A 1 -12.17 -7.73 22.69
CA MET A 1 -10.97 -7.58 21.82
C MET A 1 -11.35 -8.03 20.42
N SER A 2 -11.08 -7.24 19.37
CA SER A 2 -11.26 -7.72 18.00
C SER A 2 -10.30 -8.89 17.80
N GLU A 3 -10.85 -10.08 17.56
CA GLU A 3 -10.09 -11.25 17.17
C GLU A 3 -9.22 -10.87 15.97
N LYS A 4 -7.89 -11.04 16.10
CA LYS A 4 -7.00 -10.89 14.95
C LYS A 4 -7.38 -12.02 13.99
N ARG A 5 -7.47 -11.69 12.70
CA ARG A 5 -7.78 -12.64 11.62
C ARG A 5 -6.46 -13.13 11.01
N PRO A 6 -5.78 -14.14 11.60
CA PRO A 6 -4.50 -14.62 11.11
C PRO A 6 -4.62 -15.26 9.73
N ASP A 7 -5.78 -15.81 9.41
CA ASP A 7 -6.18 -16.29 8.08
C ASP A 7 -5.95 -15.21 7.02
N ILE A 8 -6.53 -14.02 7.22
CA ILE A 8 -6.42 -12.91 6.25
C ILE A 8 -4.98 -12.38 6.19
N GLN A 9 -4.28 -12.31 7.33
CA GLN A 9 -2.87 -11.89 7.34
C GLN A 9 -1.97 -12.90 6.64
N GLY A 10 -2.26 -14.20 6.75
CA GLY A 10 -1.55 -15.28 6.07
C GLY A 10 -1.68 -15.17 4.56
N ILE A 11 -2.88 -14.88 4.04
CA ILE A 11 -3.09 -14.68 2.60
C ILE A 11 -2.32 -13.44 2.10
N ARG A 12 -2.27 -12.35 2.89
CA ARG A 12 -1.40 -11.20 2.55
C ARG A 12 0.08 -11.56 2.53
N GLY A 13 0.51 -12.43 3.44
CA GLY A 13 1.87 -12.98 3.45
C GLY A 13 2.18 -13.76 2.18
N TRP A 14 1.26 -14.63 1.75
CA TRP A 14 1.37 -15.35 0.48
C TRP A 14 1.45 -14.42 -0.73
N ALA A 15 0.64 -13.37 -0.75
CA ALA A 15 0.68 -12.36 -1.79
C ALA A 15 2.07 -11.70 -1.89
N ILE A 16 2.68 -11.35 -0.74
CA ILE A 16 4.05 -10.81 -0.70
C ILE A 16 5.07 -11.83 -1.20
N ILE A 17 4.95 -13.11 -0.81
CA ILE A 17 5.86 -14.17 -1.27
C ILE A 17 5.82 -14.29 -2.79
N LEU A 18 4.64 -14.27 -3.41
CA LEU A 18 4.51 -14.30 -4.87
C LEU A 18 5.22 -13.13 -5.54
N VAL A 19 5.11 -11.93 -4.97
CA VAL A 19 5.82 -10.75 -5.48
C VAL A 19 7.33 -10.93 -5.35
N LEU A 20 7.83 -11.41 -4.21
CA LEU A 20 9.26 -11.67 -4.03
C LEU A 20 9.76 -12.72 -5.03
N LEU A 21 9.02 -13.81 -5.23
CA LEU A 21 9.38 -14.85 -6.19
C LEU A 21 9.41 -14.33 -7.62
N PHE A 22 8.49 -13.45 -8.01
CA PHE A 22 8.54 -12.78 -9.31
C PHE A 22 9.81 -11.93 -9.48
N HIS A 23 10.25 -11.23 -8.43
CA HIS A 23 11.45 -10.40 -8.52
C HIS A 23 12.75 -11.21 -8.54
N PHE A 24 12.84 -12.31 -7.79
CA PHE A 24 14.05 -13.14 -7.74
C PHE A 24 14.12 -14.22 -8.82
N TYR A 25 12.97 -14.74 -9.26
CA TYR A 25 12.84 -15.87 -10.20
C TYR A 25 11.74 -15.61 -11.25
N PRO A 26 11.85 -14.54 -12.05
CA PRO A 26 10.80 -14.12 -12.99
C PRO A 26 10.46 -15.19 -14.04
N GLU A 27 11.42 -16.01 -14.47
CA GLU A 27 11.18 -17.10 -15.44
C GLU A 27 10.31 -18.23 -14.86
N TYR A 28 10.46 -18.53 -13.57
CA TYR A 28 9.71 -19.58 -12.88
C TYR A 28 8.37 -19.07 -12.34
N PHE A 29 8.28 -17.78 -12.01
CA PHE A 29 7.09 -17.15 -11.44
C PHE A 29 6.65 -15.92 -12.23
N PRO A 30 6.38 -16.02 -13.55
CA PRO A 30 6.09 -14.87 -14.40
C PRO A 30 4.81 -14.13 -14.00
N ASN A 31 3.88 -14.81 -13.32
CA ASN A 31 2.62 -14.24 -12.84
C ASN A 31 2.66 -13.80 -11.37
N GLY A 32 3.82 -13.84 -10.70
CA GLY A 32 3.91 -13.48 -9.29
C GLY A 32 3.63 -11.99 -9.01
N TYR A 33 3.67 -11.12 -10.04
CA TYR A 33 3.23 -9.73 -9.95
C TYR A 33 1.76 -9.59 -9.51
N LEU A 34 0.90 -10.58 -9.81
CA LEU A 34 -0.50 -10.62 -9.35
C LEU A 34 -0.62 -10.60 -7.82
N GLY A 35 0.45 -10.97 -7.10
CA GLY A 35 0.51 -10.83 -5.66
C GLY A 35 0.30 -9.38 -5.20
N VAL A 36 0.68 -8.38 -5.99
CA VAL A 36 0.41 -6.97 -5.69
C VAL A 36 -1.10 -6.69 -5.67
N ASP A 37 -1.81 -7.14 -6.70
CA ASP A 37 -3.27 -6.97 -6.81
C ASP A 37 -4.00 -7.68 -5.66
N MET A 38 -3.61 -8.94 -5.38
CA MET A 38 -4.15 -9.71 -4.26
C MET A 38 -3.95 -8.97 -2.94
N PHE A 39 -2.74 -8.44 -2.69
CA PHE A 39 -2.43 -7.71 -1.47
C PHE A 39 -3.32 -6.47 -1.32
N PHE A 40 -3.51 -5.69 -2.38
CA PHE A 40 -4.36 -4.49 -2.33
C PHE A 40 -5.83 -4.81 -2.14
N VAL A 41 -6.37 -5.81 -2.84
CA VAL A 41 -7.76 -6.25 -2.68
C VAL A 41 -8.04 -6.68 -1.24
N ILE A 42 -7.17 -7.51 -0.66
CA ILE A 42 -7.32 -7.99 0.71
C ILE A 42 -7.18 -6.84 1.72
N SER A 43 -6.26 -5.92 1.48
CA SER A 43 -6.06 -4.76 2.34
C SER A 43 -7.26 -3.81 2.31
N GLY A 44 -7.85 -3.58 1.12
CA GLY A 44 -9.10 -2.85 0.94
C GLY A 44 -10.28 -3.50 1.67
N PHE A 45 -10.45 -4.81 1.52
CA PHE A 45 -11.46 -5.58 2.22
C PHE A 45 -11.34 -5.46 3.75
N LEU A 46 -10.11 -5.55 4.29
CA LEU A 46 -9.87 -5.42 5.72
C LEU A 46 -10.19 -4.01 6.23
N VAL A 47 -9.84 -2.97 5.48
CA VAL A 47 -10.19 -1.58 5.83
C VAL A 47 -11.70 -1.40 5.85
N ALA A 48 -12.40 -1.86 4.82
CA ALA A 48 -13.85 -1.81 4.74
C ALA A 48 -14.53 -2.55 5.91
N MET A 49 -14.03 -3.74 6.26
CA MET A 49 -14.53 -4.51 7.40
C MET A 49 -14.37 -3.75 8.73
N ILE A 50 -13.23 -3.09 8.93
CA ILE A 50 -12.95 -2.30 10.13
C ILE A 50 -13.87 -1.08 10.22
N LEU A 51 -14.04 -0.35 9.10
CA LEU A 51 -14.90 0.84 9.04
C LEU A 51 -16.39 0.49 9.19
N ARG A 52 -16.81 -0.68 8.68
CA ARG A 52 -18.19 -1.17 8.82
C ARG A 52 -18.53 -1.58 10.25
N ARG A 53 -17.57 -2.10 11.02
CA ARG A 53 -17.81 -2.60 12.39
C ARG A 53 -18.18 -1.49 13.38
N ASN A 54 -17.83 -0.24 13.08
CA ASN A 54 -18.26 0.91 13.87
C ASN A 54 -19.61 1.40 13.34
N ASP A 55 -20.68 1.11 14.07
CA ASP A 55 -22.04 1.50 13.69
C ASP A 55 -22.18 3.02 13.58
N GLU A 56 -21.52 3.77 14.47
CA GLU A 56 -21.37 5.21 14.37
C GLU A 56 -19.92 5.55 13.97
N LEU A 57 -19.73 6.04 12.74
CA LEU A 57 -18.45 6.60 12.28
C LEU A 57 -18.28 8.01 12.87
N ASP A 58 -18.14 8.08 14.18
CA ASP A 58 -17.89 9.33 14.88
C ASP A 58 -16.46 9.84 14.63
N VAL A 59 -16.25 11.12 14.89
CA VAL A 59 -14.94 11.78 14.72
C VAL A 59 -13.85 11.06 15.52
N ARG A 60 -14.19 10.52 16.70
CA ARG A 60 -13.24 9.79 17.55
C ARG A 60 -12.79 8.48 16.92
N SER A 61 -13.70 7.71 16.33
CA SER A 61 -13.39 6.45 15.64
C SER A 61 -12.48 6.67 14.45
N ILE A 62 -12.73 7.71 13.65
CA ILE A 62 -11.88 8.07 12.49
C ILE A 62 -10.49 8.53 12.95
N ARG A 63 -10.41 9.39 13.98
CA ARG A 63 -9.12 9.81 14.56
C ARG A 63 -8.34 8.62 15.11
N MET A 64 -9.02 7.69 15.77
CA MET A 64 -8.40 6.48 16.30
C MET A 64 -7.92 5.55 15.18
N PHE A 65 -8.68 5.45 14.09
CA PHE A 65 -8.29 4.70 12.89
C PHE A 65 -6.99 5.24 12.31
N TYR A 66 -6.90 6.55 12.04
CA TYR A 66 -5.68 7.17 11.51
C TYR A 66 -4.50 7.03 12.47
N TYR A 67 -4.69 7.31 13.76
CA TYR A 67 -3.63 7.21 14.76
C TYR A 67 -3.00 5.82 14.81
N ARG A 68 -3.81 4.75 14.80
CA ARG A 68 -3.30 3.37 14.83
C ARG A 68 -2.47 3.03 13.59
N ARG A 69 -2.83 3.56 12.42
CA ARG A 69 -2.10 3.33 11.17
C ARG A 69 -0.80 4.13 11.12
N VAL A 70 -0.85 5.41 11.45
CA VAL A 70 0.34 6.28 11.51
C VAL A 70 1.36 5.73 12.50
N LYS A 71 0.94 5.39 13.73
CA LYS A 71 1.85 4.84 14.76
C LYS A 71 2.50 3.52 14.33
N ARG A 72 1.83 2.73 13.49
CA ARG A 72 2.32 1.44 13.02
C ARG A 72 3.24 1.57 11.79
N ILE A 73 2.89 2.44 10.84
CA ILE A 73 3.49 2.46 9.50
C ILE A 73 4.57 3.52 9.38
N PHE A 74 4.35 4.73 9.93
CA PHE A 74 5.29 5.84 9.74
C PHE A 74 6.67 5.56 10.32
N PRO A 75 6.82 5.03 11.56
CA PRO A 75 8.14 4.77 12.10
C PRO A 75 9.01 3.84 11.24
N PRO A 76 8.56 2.63 10.86
CA PRO A 76 9.37 1.78 9.99
C PRO A 76 9.54 2.36 8.58
N TYR A 77 8.54 3.06 8.05
CA TYR A 77 8.60 3.66 6.71
C TYR A 77 9.72 4.70 6.60
N TYR A 78 9.71 5.71 7.48
CA TYR A 78 10.72 6.77 7.46
C TYR A 78 12.10 6.25 7.91
N LEU A 79 12.14 5.23 8.78
CA LEU A 79 13.39 4.56 9.11
C LEU A 79 14.05 3.95 7.87
N VAL A 80 13.29 3.21 7.05
CA VAL A 80 13.80 2.64 5.79
C VAL A 80 14.29 3.75 4.85
N ILE A 81 13.57 4.88 4.76
CA ILE A 81 14.02 6.01 3.93
C ILE A 81 15.37 6.55 4.42
N ILE A 82 15.50 6.82 5.72
CA ILE A 82 16.73 7.36 6.30
C ILE A 82 17.89 6.38 6.12
N CYS A 83 17.66 5.09 6.38
CA CYS A 83 18.67 4.05 6.18
C CYS A 83 19.08 3.94 4.71
N SER A 84 18.13 4.00 3.78
CA SER A 84 18.40 3.90 2.34
C SER A 84 19.18 5.12 1.82
N LEU A 85 18.82 6.33 2.26
CA LEU A 85 19.58 7.56 1.94
C LEU A 85 20.99 7.50 2.53
N THR A 86 21.13 7.05 3.77
CA THR A 86 22.44 6.92 4.42
C THR A 86 23.30 5.90 3.69
N ALA A 87 22.74 4.73 3.33
CA ALA A 87 23.42 3.73 2.52
C ALA A 87 23.82 4.28 1.15
N LEU A 88 22.94 5.03 0.47
CA LEU A 88 23.24 5.67 -0.81
C LEU A 88 24.49 6.57 -0.75
N PHE A 89 24.64 7.36 0.32
CA PHE A 89 25.79 8.25 0.45
C PHE A 89 27.08 7.54 0.88
N LEU A 90 26.99 6.47 1.65
CA LEU A 90 28.14 5.76 2.22
C LEU A 90 28.65 4.58 1.37
N LEU A 91 27.75 3.87 0.69
CA LEU A 91 28.03 2.56 0.07
C LEU A 91 27.94 2.55 -1.46
N PHE A 92 27.18 3.48 -2.06
CA PHE A 92 26.89 3.45 -3.51
C PHE A 92 27.72 4.47 -4.32
N PRO A 93 27.99 4.18 -5.61
CA PRO A 93 28.67 5.11 -6.51
C PRO A 93 27.90 6.42 -6.74
N LEU A 94 28.63 7.47 -7.13
CA LEU A 94 28.04 8.79 -7.43
C LEU A 94 26.96 8.75 -8.51
N SER A 95 27.06 7.82 -9.48
CA SER A 95 26.08 7.65 -10.56
C SER A 95 24.67 7.32 -10.06
N TYR A 96 24.54 6.68 -8.90
CA TYR A 96 23.25 6.30 -8.33
C TYR A 96 22.54 7.47 -7.65
N ARG A 97 23.25 8.56 -7.32
CA ARG A 97 22.73 9.60 -6.43
C ARG A 97 21.60 10.40 -7.05
N SER A 98 21.69 10.80 -8.32
CA SER A 98 20.67 11.63 -8.97
C SER A 98 19.30 10.93 -8.99
N THR A 99 19.26 9.72 -9.54
CA THR A 99 18.04 8.90 -9.65
C THR A 99 17.41 8.63 -8.28
N ASN A 100 18.22 8.27 -7.28
CA ASN A 100 17.74 7.95 -5.95
C ASN A 100 17.30 9.18 -5.15
N LEU A 101 17.95 10.34 -5.33
CA LEU A 101 17.51 11.58 -4.70
C LEU A 101 16.15 12.01 -5.24
N ASP A 102 15.94 11.94 -6.55
CA ASP A 102 14.64 12.25 -7.15
C ASP A 102 13.55 11.27 -6.68
N SER A 103 13.85 9.98 -6.68
CA SER A 103 12.91 8.95 -6.21
C SER A 103 12.60 9.05 -4.71
N SER A 104 13.59 9.44 -3.90
CA SER A 104 13.41 9.65 -2.46
C SER A 104 12.46 10.81 -2.15
N ARG A 105 12.41 11.86 -2.99
CA ARG A 105 11.47 12.98 -2.81
C ARG A 105 10.03 12.47 -2.84
N GLY A 106 9.70 11.67 -3.84
CA GLY A 106 8.39 11.02 -3.94
C GLY A 106 8.09 10.10 -2.75
N ALA A 107 9.10 9.38 -2.24
CA ALA A 107 8.92 8.50 -1.10
C ALA A 107 8.63 9.29 0.18
N ILE A 108 9.36 10.39 0.41
CA ILE A 108 9.17 11.26 1.57
C ILE A 108 7.79 11.92 1.55
N THR A 109 7.34 12.38 0.37
CA THR A 109 6.03 13.02 0.20
C THR A 109 4.86 12.05 0.08
N LEU A 110 5.11 10.73 0.14
CA LEU A 110 4.11 9.67 -0.05
C LEU A 110 3.42 9.73 -1.43
N THR A 111 4.17 10.10 -2.46
CA THR A 111 3.69 10.25 -3.85
C THR A 111 4.50 9.44 -4.86
N SER A 112 5.32 8.47 -4.43
CA SER A 112 6.10 7.61 -5.34
C SER A 112 5.26 6.80 -6.34
N ASN A 113 3.95 6.65 -6.10
CA ASN A 113 3.02 6.02 -7.04
C ASN A 113 2.59 6.92 -8.19
N ILE A 114 2.74 8.24 -8.05
CA ILE A 114 2.37 9.22 -9.07
C ILE A 114 3.62 9.47 -9.91
N LYS A 115 3.85 8.64 -10.92
CA LYS A 115 4.94 8.81 -11.88
C LYS A 115 4.46 9.54 -13.13
N THR A 116 5.35 10.33 -13.72
CA THR A 116 5.02 11.13 -14.89
C THR A 116 4.90 10.21 -16.10
N VAL A 117 3.69 10.10 -16.65
CA VAL A 117 3.35 9.24 -17.80
C VAL A 117 4.18 9.55 -19.06
N MET A 118 4.80 10.73 -19.12
CA MET A 118 5.61 11.17 -20.26
C MET A 118 7.05 10.64 -20.27
N ASP A 119 7.51 10.02 -19.19
CA ASP A 119 8.87 9.50 -19.10
C ASP A 119 8.86 7.97 -19.06
N ASP A 120 9.21 7.37 -20.19
CA ASP A 120 9.23 5.94 -20.39
C ASP A 120 10.25 5.24 -19.46
N THR A 121 11.27 5.95 -18.97
CA THR A 121 12.26 5.44 -18.01
C THR A 121 11.71 5.26 -16.60
N GLN A 122 10.57 5.89 -16.29
CA GLN A 122 9.88 5.80 -15.00
C GLN A 122 8.91 4.62 -14.91
N LYS A 123 8.74 3.84 -16.00
CA LYS A 123 7.94 2.61 -15.98
C LYS A 123 8.56 1.60 -15.01
N TYR A 124 7.72 1.05 -14.14
CA TYR A 124 8.15 0.14 -13.06
C TYR A 124 8.99 -1.03 -13.58
N GLU A 125 8.60 -1.65 -14.69
CA GLU A 125 9.32 -2.75 -15.32
C GLU A 125 10.76 -2.38 -15.70
N LYS A 126 10.96 -1.23 -16.37
CA LYS A 126 12.30 -0.74 -16.76
C LYS A 126 13.16 -0.34 -15.55
N MET A 127 12.54 0.12 -14.47
CA MET A 127 13.24 0.45 -13.23
C MET A 127 13.70 -0.80 -12.48
N LEU A 128 12.92 -1.89 -12.54
CA LEU A 128 13.31 -3.19 -11.99
C LEU A 128 14.48 -3.80 -12.75
N GLU A 129 14.48 -3.74 -14.09
CA GLU A 129 15.57 -4.27 -14.91
C GLU A 129 16.92 -3.61 -14.62
N LYS A 130 16.93 -2.29 -14.39
CA LYS A 130 18.15 -1.55 -14.07
C LYS A 130 18.61 -1.73 -12.62
N ALA A 131 17.68 -1.99 -11.71
CA ALA A 131 17.93 -2.14 -10.27
C ALA A 131 18.74 -0.97 -9.64
N GLU A 132 18.64 0.24 -10.21
CA GLU A 132 19.39 1.41 -9.74
C GLU A 132 18.65 2.22 -8.67
N ASP A 133 17.31 2.14 -8.64
CA ASP A 133 16.47 2.91 -7.72
C ASP A 133 16.12 2.11 -6.46
N LEU A 134 16.68 2.53 -5.32
CA LEU A 134 16.46 1.97 -3.99
C LEU A 134 15.03 2.21 -3.48
N PHE A 135 14.34 3.23 -4.01
CA PHE A 135 13.00 3.61 -3.57
C PHE A 135 11.90 3.07 -4.50
N VAL A 136 12.27 2.25 -5.48
CA VAL A 136 11.35 1.80 -6.54
C VAL A 136 10.10 1.14 -5.98
N HIS A 137 10.20 0.37 -4.88
CA HIS A 137 9.09 -0.38 -4.28
C HIS A 137 8.17 0.46 -3.37
N MET A 138 8.57 1.70 -3.03
CA MET A 138 7.84 2.57 -2.11
C MET A 138 6.47 3.01 -2.66
N TRP A 139 6.29 2.93 -3.98
CA TRP A 139 5.03 3.24 -4.66
C TRP A 139 3.83 2.50 -4.06
N SER A 140 4.00 1.21 -3.75
CA SER A 140 2.89 0.36 -3.30
C SER A 140 2.39 0.79 -1.92
N LEU A 141 3.32 1.11 -1.02
CA LEU A 141 3.01 1.58 0.32
C LEU A 141 2.48 3.03 0.32
N CYS A 142 2.97 3.90 -0.57
CA CYS A 142 2.40 5.23 -0.79
C CYS A 142 0.91 5.13 -1.19
N LEU A 143 0.59 4.23 -2.13
CA LEU A 143 -0.77 3.98 -2.57
C LEU A 143 -1.65 3.44 -1.42
N GLU A 144 -1.13 2.51 -0.62
CA GLU A 144 -1.83 1.99 0.56
C GLU A 144 -2.11 3.10 1.59
N MET A 145 -1.16 4.01 1.81
CA MET A 145 -1.33 5.17 2.70
C MET A 145 -2.38 6.16 2.19
N GLN A 146 -2.39 6.44 0.89
CA GLN A 146 -3.42 7.27 0.25
C GLN A 146 -4.80 6.62 0.39
N TRP A 147 -4.90 5.31 0.19
CA TRP A 147 -6.14 4.56 0.40
C TRP A 147 -6.63 4.63 1.85
N TYR A 148 -5.73 4.55 2.83
CA TYR A 148 -6.11 4.73 4.23
C TYR A 148 -6.69 6.10 4.53
N LEU A 149 -6.21 7.15 3.86
CA LEU A 149 -6.77 8.50 3.98
C LEU A 149 -8.15 8.63 3.31
N LEU A 150 -8.31 8.03 2.14
CA LEU A 150 -9.53 8.15 1.34
C LEU A 150 -10.69 7.28 1.87
N ALA A 151 -10.41 6.05 2.34
CA ALA A 151 -11.45 5.09 2.68
C ALA A 151 -12.46 5.59 3.74
N PRO A 152 -12.05 6.22 4.87
CA PRO A 152 -13.01 6.76 5.83
C PRO A 152 -13.89 7.88 5.24
N ILE A 153 -13.33 8.70 4.35
CA ILE A 153 -14.05 9.79 3.67
C ILE A 153 -15.12 9.20 2.75
N LEU A 154 -14.78 8.17 1.96
CA LEU A 154 -15.74 7.47 1.10
C LEU A 154 -16.88 6.85 1.92
N PHE A 155 -16.57 6.23 3.06
CA PHE A 155 -17.58 5.69 3.97
C PHE A 155 -18.48 6.76 4.60
N LEU A 156 -17.94 7.93 4.93
CA LEU A 156 -18.73 9.07 5.41
C LEU A 156 -19.69 9.59 4.34
N ILE A 157 -19.19 9.81 3.12
CA ILE A 157 -20.02 10.25 1.98
C ILE A 157 -21.15 9.24 1.72
N GLN A 158 -20.85 7.93 1.73
CA GLN A 158 -21.84 6.88 1.56
C GLN A 158 -22.95 6.96 2.61
N ARG A 159 -22.63 7.22 3.88
CA ARG A 159 -23.62 7.32 4.97
C ARG A 159 -24.44 8.61 4.91
N CYS A 160 -23.85 9.72 4.46
CA CYS A 160 -24.57 10.98 4.26
C CYS A 160 -25.51 10.96 3.04
N ALA A 161 -25.21 10.14 2.03
CA ALA A 161 -26.03 10.01 0.81
C ALA A 161 -27.37 9.25 0.99
N GLY A 162 -27.75 8.92 2.23
CA GLY A 162 -29.15 8.73 2.66
C GLY A 162 -29.95 7.52 2.16
N ALA A 163 -29.60 6.89 1.03
CA ALA A 163 -30.43 5.80 0.47
C ALA A 163 -29.67 4.76 -0.36
N PHE A 164 -28.34 4.84 -0.44
CA PHE A 164 -27.55 3.81 -1.11
C PHE A 164 -27.38 2.64 -0.13
N GLU A 165 -28.43 1.81 -0.01
CA GLU A 165 -28.40 0.55 0.73
C GLU A 165 -27.07 -0.15 0.46
N LYS A 166 -26.19 -0.18 1.48
CA LYS A 166 -25.21 -1.21 1.82
C LYS A 166 -24.41 -1.90 0.68
N THR A 167 -24.36 -1.40 -0.54
CA THR A 167 -23.98 -2.18 -1.74
C THR A 167 -22.52 -2.02 -2.14
N PHE A 168 -21.81 -0.99 -1.66
CA PHE A 168 -20.45 -0.72 -2.14
C PHE A 168 -19.40 -1.72 -1.60
N PHE A 169 -19.67 -2.36 -0.45
CA PHE A 169 -18.77 -3.37 0.14
C PHE A 169 -19.49 -4.62 0.66
N ALA A 170 -20.83 -4.65 0.66
CA ALA A 170 -21.54 -5.91 0.79
C ALA A 170 -21.73 -6.50 -0.61
N GLY A 171 -20.70 -7.21 -1.08
CA GLY A 171 -21.03 -8.41 -1.83
C GLY A 171 -22.02 -9.20 -0.97
N GLU A 172 -23.15 -9.58 -1.55
CA GLU A 172 -24.20 -10.42 -0.95
C GLU A 172 -23.64 -11.80 -0.54
N LEU A 173 -22.72 -11.85 0.42
CA LEU A 173 -22.07 -13.07 0.88
C LEU A 173 -22.70 -13.63 2.16
N LEU A 174 -23.89 -13.17 2.54
CA LEU A 174 -24.67 -13.73 3.66
C LEU A 174 -26.18 -13.79 3.34
N LYS A 175 -26.52 -14.31 2.16
CA LYS A 175 -27.84 -14.91 1.86
C LYS A 175 -27.73 -16.39 1.52
N PHE A 176 -26.69 -17.08 1.99
CA PHE A 176 -26.73 -18.53 2.10
C PHE A 176 -26.87 -18.89 3.57
N ARG A 177 -28.11 -19.28 3.87
CA ARG A 177 -28.56 -19.94 5.09
C ARG A 177 -28.12 -21.40 5.05
#